data_AF-A0AAV4V0Q9-F1
#
_entry.id   AF-A0AAV4V0Q9-F1
#
_cell.length_a   1.000
_cell.length_b   1.000
_cell.length_c   1.000
_cell.angle_alpha   90.00
_cell.angle_beta   90.00
_cell.angle_gamma   90.00
#
_symmetry.space_group_name_H-M   'P 1'
#
loop_
_entity.id
_entity.type
_entity.pdbx_description
1 polymer ?
#
loop_
_entity_poly.entity_id
_entity_poly.type
_entity_poly.pdbx_seq_one_letter_code
_entity_poly.pdbx_strand_id
1 'polypeptide(L)'
;MVYIQDIGFVGHCHYAHTASGTVPVEIALSCLRDPSSACITVDITSERFTSKNYQTNRWIFRNQSKLPFPYRGKYTLDEARTKIQQLYAEKDAGRGLYIAVKGHSQKDFFESCGLPVCEIKTDVLGDCPKYDELPIPSEQLHKPCENPPGRR
;
A
#
# COMPACT_ATOMS: atom_id res chain seq x y z
N MET A 1 -14.31 20.43 -12.05
CA MET A 1 -12.99 20.63 -12.70
C MET A 1 -12.02 21.03 -11.60
N VAL A 2 -10.92 20.30 -11.41
CA VAL A 2 -9.92 20.60 -10.37
C VAL A 2 -8.81 21.44 -11.01
N TYR A 3 -8.48 22.59 -10.43
CA TYR A 3 -7.33 23.38 -10.88
C TYR A 3 -6.08 23.01 -10.10
N ILE A 4 -4.91 23.12 -10.73
CA ILE A 4 -3.63 22.78 -10.10
C ILE A 4 -3.38 23.57 -8.80
N GLN A 5 -3.89 24.81 -8.74
CA GLN A 5 -3.82 25.68 -7.56
C GLN A 5 -4.67 25.20 -6.38
N ASP A 6 -5.67 24.35 -6.64
CA ASP A 6 -6.55 23.74 -5.64
C ASP A 6 -5.95 22.45 -5.07
N ILE A 7 -4.82 21.97 -5.61
CA ILE A 7 -4.10 20.82 -5.09
C ILE A 7 -3.17 21.29 -3.96
N GLY A 8 -3.46 20.83 -2.76
CA GLY A 8 -2.67 21.13 -1.56
C GLY A 8 -1.78 19.98 -1.11
N PHE A 9 -2.07 18.77 -1.57
CA PHE A 9 -1.47 17.56 -1.06
C PHE A 9 -1.15 16.56 -2.16
N VAL A 10 -0.17 15.69 -1.88
CA VAL A 10 0.08 14.47 -2.64
C VAL A 10 -0.09 13.28 -1.71
N GLY A 11 -0.95 12.35 -2.09
CA GLY A 11 -1.20 11.11 -1.39
C GLY A 11 -0.54 9.92 -2.09
N HIS A 12 -0.07 8.97 -1.30
CA HIS A 12 0.45 7.70 -1.77
C HIS A 12 -0.02 6.56 -0.86
N CYS A 13 -0.33 5.41 -1.44
CA CYS A 13 -0.53 4.18 -0.70
C CYS A 13 0.24 3.05 -1.36
N HIS A 14 0.90 2.24 -0.54
CA HIS A 14 1.46 0.97 -0.91
C HIS A 14 0.64 -0.14 -0.26
N TYR A 15 0.30 -1.19 -1.01
CA TYR A 15 -0.70 -2.19 -0.61
C TYR A 15 -0.11 -3.60 -0.48
N ALA A 16 -0.65 -4.37 0.46
CA ALA A 16 -0.54 -5.82 0.48
C ALA A 16 -1.79 -6.45 -0.13
N HIS A 17 -1.61 -7.55 -0.85
CA HIS A 17 -2.72 -8.38 -1.33
C HIS A 17 -3.09 -9.40 -0.24
N THR A 18 -4.28 -9.34 0.32
CA THR A 18 -4.80 -10.27 1.33
C THR A 18 -5.84 -11.21 0.69
N ALA A 19 -6.38 -12.14 1.45
CA ALA A 19 -7.48 -12.99 1.00
C ALA A 19 -8.79 -12.21 0.78
N SER A 20 -8.96 -11.07 1.47
CA SER A 20 -10.15 -10.20 1.43
C SER A 20 -10.05 -9.06 0.41
N GLY A 21 -8.88 -8.85 -0.21
CA GLY A 21 -8.66 -7.77 -1.16
C GLY A 21 -7.28 -7.16 -0.99
N THR A 22 -7.17 -5.84 -1.17
CA THR A 22 -5.92 -5.11 -0.93
C THR A 22 -6.04 -4.27 0.33
N VAL A 23 -5.02 -4.31 1.19
CA VAL A 23 -4.93 -3.51 2.41
C VAL A 23 -3.71 -2.60 2.32
N PRO A 24 -3.83 -1.28 2.54
CA PRO A 24 -2.66 -0.41 2.53
C PRO A 24 -1.76 -0.75 3.72
N VAL A 25 -0.46 -0.86 3.47
CA VAL A 25 0.59 -1.11 4.48
C VAL A 25 1.38 0.13 4.83
N GLU A 26 1.42 1.07 3.90
CA GLU A 26 2.03 2.37 4.04
C GLU A 26 1.13 3.39 3.37
N ILE A 27 0.82 4.47 4.09
CA ILE A 27 0.01 5.57 3.62
C ILE A 27 0.83 6.84 3.84
N ALA A 28 1.20 7.50 2.76
CA ALA A 28 1.90 8.77 2.82
C ALA A 28 0.99 9.91 2.38
N LEU A 29 1.09 11.03 3.09
CA LEU A 29 0.44 12.29 2.73
C LEU A 29 1.45 13.41 2.92
N SER A 30 1.75 14.12 1.84
CA SER A 30 2.62 15.29 1.86
C SER A 30 1.81 16.54 1.59
N CYS A 31 1.99 17.57 2.42
CA CYS A 31 1.53 18.90 2.09
C CYS A 31 2.49 19.49 1.03
N LEU A 32 1.95 20.19 0.02
CA LEU A 32 2.75 20.89 -0.98
C LEU A 32 3.11 22.31 -0.55
N ARG A 33 2.39 22.85 0.43
CA ARG A 33 2.54 24.22 0.93
C ARG A 33 3.44 24.32 2.17
N ASP A 34 3.76 23.17 2.76
CA ASP A 34 4.60 23.01 3.94
C ASP A 34 5.42 21.73 3.74
N PRO A 35 6.74 21.70 4.00
CA PRO A 35 7.57 20.49 3.94
C PRO A 35 7.12 19.35 4.88
N SER A 36 6.02 19.48 5.62
CA SER A 36 5.45 18.40 6.39
C SER A 36 4.96 17.24 5.52
N SER A 37 5.50 16.05 5.77
CA SER A 37 5.04 14.78 5.23
C SER A 37 4.75 13.83 6.39
N ALA A 38 3.69 13.04 6.28
CA ALA A 38 3.50 11.88 7.13
C ALA A 38 3.60 10.62 6.30
N CYS A 39 4.25 9.61 6.88
CA CYS A 39 4.22 8.24 6.40
C CYS A 39 3.72 7.37 7.55
N ILE A 40 2.55 6.78 7.37
CA ILE A 40 1.81 6.02 8.39
C ILE A 40 1.80 4.56 7.96
N THR A 41 2.25 3.70 8.86
CA THR A 41 2.41 2.27 8.60
C THR A 41 1.30 1.46 9.27
N VAL A 42 0.71 0.55 8.50
CA VAL A 42 -0.42 -0.28 8.94
C VAL A 42 0.06 -1.69 9.31
N ASP A 43 -0.35 -2.16 10.49
CA ASP A 43 -0.13 -3.54 10.94
C ASP A 43 -1.04 -4.48 10.15
N ILE A 44 -0.43 -5.35 9.34
CA ILE A 44 -1.14 -6.38 8.56
C ILE A 44 -0.90 -7.79 9.10
N THR A 45 -0.38 -7.93 10.33
CA THR A 45 -0.08 -9.25 10.90
C THR A 45 -1.34 -10.07 11.22
N SER A 46 -2.50 -9.43 11.37
CA SER A 46 -3.81 -10.08 11.53
C SER A 46 -4.46 -10.48 10.20
N GLU A 47 -3.92 -10.01 9.07
CA GLU A 47 -4.49 -10.29 7.76
C GLU A 47 -4.27 -11.74 7.33
N ARG A 48 -5.24 -12.27 6.59
CA ARG A 48 -5.14 -13.61 6.01
C ARG A 48 -4.58 -13.53 4.60
N PHE A 49 -3.69 -14.45 4.26
CA PHE A 49 -3.06 -14.53 2.94
C PHE A 49 -3.34 -15.89 2.31
N THR A 50 -3.73 -15.91 1.03
CA THR A 50 -3.66 -17.13 0.23
C THR A 50 -2.20 -17.46 -0.06
N SER A 51 -1.87 -18.71 -0.39
CA SER A 51 -0.50 -19.08 -0.75
C SER A 51 0.06 -18.23 -1.89
N LYS A 52 -0.78 -17.91 -2.89
CA LYS A 52 -0.44 -17.01 -4.00
C LYS A 52 -0.09 -15.61 -3.49
N ASN A 53 -1.00 -15.00 -2.73
CA ASN A 53 -0.82 -13.63 -2.24
C ASN A 53 0.35 -13.50 -1.26
N TYR A 54 0.59 -14.54 -0.44
CA TYR A 54 1.75 -14.59 0.45
C TYR A 54 3.07 -14.50 -0.33
N GLN A 55 3.21 -15.29 -1.39
CA GLN A 55 4.42 -15.27 -2.22
C GLN A 55 4.56 -13.95 -3.01
N THR A 56 3.46 -13.45 -3.58
CA THR A 56 3.44 -12.13 -4.24
C THR A 56 3.91 -11.02 -3.30
N ASN A 57 3.29 -10.91 -2.12
CA ASN A 57 3.66 -9.88 -1.15
C ASN A 57 5.09 -10.07 -0.64
N ARG A 58 5.52 -11.31 -0.35
CA ARG A 58 6.92 -11.57 0.07
C ARG A 58 7.91 -11.04 -0.97
N TRP A 59 7.62 -11.22 -2.25
CA TRP A 59 8.46 -10.68 -3.32
C TRP A 59 8.39 -9.16 -3.40
N ILE A 60 7.19 -8.57 -3.41
CA ILE A 60 6.98 -7.12 -3.51
C ILE A 60 7.68 -6.41 -2.34
N PHE A 61 7.46 -6.87 -1.12
CA PHE A 61 8.01 -6.26 0.09
C PHE A 61 9.54 -6.34 0.12
N ARG A 62 10.12 -7.47 -0.32
CA ARG A 62 11.58 -7.63 -0.41
C ARG A 62 12.20 -6.80 -1.53
N ASN A 63 11.57 -6.74 -2.69
CA ASN A 63 12.22 -6.20 -3.90
C ASN A 63 11.88 -4.75 -4.19
N GLN A 64 10.64 -4.32 -3.90
CA GLN A 64 10.17 -2.96 -4.13
C GLN A 64 10.22 -2.14 -2.84
N SER A 65 9.53 -2.59 -1.79
CA SER A 65 9.29 -1.78 -0.58
C SER A 65 10.47 -1.80 0.41
N LYS A 66 11.34 -2.81 0.32
CA LYS A 66 12.43 -3.08 1.27
C LYS A 66 11.94 -3.25 2.72
N LEU A 67 10.74 -3.82 2.88
CA LEU A 67 10.11 -4.09 4.17
C LEU A 67 10.11 -5.60 4.48
N PRO A 68 10.12 -6.00 5.77
CA PRO A 68 9.89 -7.38 6.14
C PRO A 68 8.42 -7.78 5.87
N PHE A 69 8.19 -9.07 5.58
CA PHE A 69 6.84 -9.61 5.36
C PHE A 69 6.60 -10.88 6.21
N PRO A 70 5.47 -10.99 6.94
CA PRO A 70 4.40 -9.99 7.09
C PRO A 70 4.89 -8.74 7.82
N TYR A 71 4.38 -7.57 7.42
CA TYR A 71 4.82 -6.30 7.96
C TYR A 71 3.99 -5.90 9.18
N ARG A 72 4.68 -5.61 10.28
CA ARG A 72 4.08 -5.05 11.49
C ARG A 72 4.24 -3.54 11.46
N GLY A 73 3.25 -2.84 10.91
CA GLY A 73 3.13 -1.40 11.01
C GLY A 73 2.81 -0.93 12.43
N LYS A 74 2.78 0.39 12.62
CA LYS A 74 2.58 1.01 13.94
C LYS A 74 1.12 1.10 14.35
N TYR A 75 0.21 1.11 13.37
CA TYR A 75 -1.20 1.41 13.59
C TYR A 75 -2.09 0.35 12.94
N THR A 76 -3.28 0.16 13.49
CA THR A 76 -4.38 -0.49 12.76
C THR A 76 -4.80 0.38 11.56
N LEU A 77 -5.54 -0.22 10.61
CA LEU A 77 -6.04 0.52 9.44
C LEU A 77 -6.92 1.71 9.84
N ASP A 78 -7.80 1.53 10.83
CA ASP A 78 -8.71 2.59 11.27
C ASP A 78 -7.97 3.73 11.98
N GLU A 79 -6.99 3.41 12.84
CA GLU A 79 -6.11 4.42 13.44
C GLU A 79 -5.32 5.19 12.37
N ALA A 80 -4.85 4.49 11.34
CA ALA A 80 -4.13 5.12 10.24
C ALA A 80 -5.03 6.09 9.45
N ARG A 81 -6.29 5.71 9.18
CA ARG A 81 -7.30 6.59 8.57
C ARG A 81 -7.55 7.83 9.41
N THR A 82 -7.78 7.67 10.71
CA THR A 82 -7.97 8.80 11.63
C THR A 82 -6.78 9.76 11.61
N LYS A 83 -5.55 9.24 11.58
CA LYS A 83 -4.34 10.06 11.54
C LYS A 83 -4.19 10.84 10.25
N ILE A 84 -4.51 10.22 9.11
CA ILE A 84 -4.50 10.90 7.81
C ILE A 84 -5.55 12.01 7.77
N GLN A 85 -6.75 11.75 8.30
CA GLN A 85 -7.81 12.77 8.40
C GLN A 85 -7.38 13.94 9.30
N GLN A 86 -6.76 13.66 10.45
CA GLN A 86 -6.25 14.69 11.37
C GLN A 86 -5.18 15.55 10.70
N LEU A 87 -4.20 14.92 10.03
CA LEU A 87 -3.15 15.64 9.33
C LEU A 87 -3.71 16.51 8.21
N TYR A 88 -4.64 15.97 7.42
CA TYR A 88 -5.31 16.72 6.38
C TYR A 88 -6.03 17.94 6.97
N ALA A 89 -6.85 17.75 8.01
CA ALA A 89 -7.62 18.83 8.63
C ALA A 89 -6.72 19.93 9.22
N GLU A 90 -5.64 19.54 9.89
CA GLU A 90 -4.67 20.48 10.47
C GLU A 90 -3.99 21.33 9.39
N LYS A 91 -3.58 20.71 8.28
CA LYS A 91 -2.79 21.37 7.23
C LYS A 91 -3.64 22.10 6.19
N ASP A 92 -4.84 21.61 5.91
CA ASP A 92 -5.78 22.24 4.99
C ASP A 92 -6.34 23.54 5.58
N ALA A 93 -6.53 23.59 6.91
CA ALA A 93 -7.11 24.73 7.62
C ALA A 93 -8.47 25.18 7.04
N GLY A 94 -9.26 24.22 6.56
CA GLY A 94 -10.61 24.44 6.03
C GLY A 94 -10.67 25.03 4.61
N ARG A 95 -9.58 24.96 3.84
CA ARG A 95 -9.51 25.48 2.47
C ARG A 95 -10.10 24.53 1.44
N GLY A 96 -10.30 23.26 1.77
CA GLY A 96 -10.86 22.26 0.87
C GLY A 96 -9.91 21.89 -0.27
N LEU A 97 -8.61 21.82 0.01
CA LEU A 97 -7.60 21.49 -0.99
C LEU A 97 -7.62 20.01 -1.37
N TYR A 98 -7.49 19.73 -2.65
CA TYR A 98 -7.48 18.36 -3.16
C TYR A 98 -6.16 17.64 -2.81
N ILE A 99 -6.31 16.35 -2.49
CA ILE A 99 -5.22 15.38 -2.46
C ILE A 99 -5.05 14.83 -3.86
N ALA A 100 -3.88 15.01 -4.43
CA ALA A 100 -3.54 14.41 -5.71
C ALA A 100 -2.93 13.03 -5.48
N VAL A 101 -3.49 12.02 -6.13
CA VAL A 101 -3.07 10.62 -6.00
C VAL A 101 -2.81 10.00 -7.35
N LYS A 102 -2.09 8.88 -7.36
CA LYS A 102 -1.84 8.14 -8.59
C LYS A 102 -2.61 6.84 -8.62
N GLY A 103 -3.52 6.74 -9.58
CA GLY A 103 -4.31 5.54 -9.86
C GLY A 103 -5.56 5.41 -9.00
N HIS A 104 -6.49 4.61 -9.53
CA HIS A 104 -7.84 4.43 -8.99
C HIS A 104 -7.85 3.88 -7.56
N SER A 105 -7.03 2.87 -7.23
CA SER A 105 -7.04 2.27 -5.89
C SER A 105 -6.63 3.24 -4.78
N GLN A 106 -5.69 4.16 -5.06
CA GLN A 106 -5.32 5.19 -4.09
C GLN A 106 -6.44 6.21 -3.94
N LYS A 107 -7.09 6.58 -5.05
CA LYS A 107 -8.25 7.46 -5.02
C LYS A 107 -9.36 6.90 -4.12
N ASP A 108 -9.75 5.64 -4.35
CA ASP A 108 -10.79 4.99 -3.56
C ASP A 108 -10.44 4.95 -2.07
N PHE A 109 -9.17 4.73 -1.73
CA PHE A 109 -8.73 4.74 -0.33
C PHE A 109 -8.93 6.11 0.33
N PHE A 110 -8.39 7.18 -0.26
CA PHE A 110 -8.50 8.52 0.33
C PHE A 110 -9.95 9.04 0.29
N GLU A 111 -10.74 8.72 -0.73
CA GLU A 111 -12.18 9.01 -0.77
C GLU A 111 -12.95 8.24 0.31
N SER A 112 -12.58 6.98 0.59
CA SER A 112 -13.15 6.22 1.71
C SER A 112 -12.82 6.81 3.08
N CYS A 113 -11.79 7.65 3.17
CA CYS A 113 -11.47 8.46 4.34
C CYS A 113 -12.27 9.77 4.40
N GLY A 114 -13.16 10.03 3.45
CA GLY A 114 -13.95 11.28 3.38
C GLY A 114 -13.13 12.51 2.95
N LEU A 115 -12.02 12.31 2.25
CA LEU A 115 -11.12 13.39 1.84
C LEU A 115 -11.37 13.79 0.38
N PRO A 116 -11.15 15.06 -0.01
CA PRO A 116 -11.26 15.49 -1.41
C PRO A 116 -10.04 15.00 -2.19
N VAL A 117 -10.27 14.20 -3.23
CA VAL A 117 -9.20 13.56 -4.00
C VAL A 117 -9.33 13.87 -5.48
N CYS A 118 -8.19 14.03 -6.15
CA CYS A 118 -8.09 14.05 -7.59
C CYS A 118 -7.07 13.03 -8.07
N GLU A 119 -7.43 12.25 -9.09
CA GLU A 119 -6.53 11.29 -9.71
C GLU A 119 -5.66 12.00 -10.75
N ILE A 120 -4.34 11.90 -10.59
CA ILE A 120 -3.38 12.33 -11.60
C ILE A 120 -3.20 11.19 -12.60
N LYS A 121 -3.61 11.41 -13.84
CA LYS A 121 -3.30 10.55 -14.98
C LYS A 121 -1.84 10.74 -15.39
N THR A 122 -0.91 10.04 -14.74
CA THR A 122 0.50 9.96 -15.18
C THR A 122 0.93 8.51 -15.27
N ASP A 123 1.35 8.06 -16.46
CA ASP A 123 1.69 6.66 -16.78
C ASP A 123 3.03 6.17 -16.20
N VAL A 124 3.53 6.77 -15.12
CA VAL A 124 4.97 6.70 -14.75
C VAL A 124 5.31 5.58 -13.75
N LEU A 125 4.40 4.65 -13.43
CA LEU A 125 4.70 3.53 -12.50
C LEU A 125 4.14 2.27 -13.12
N GLY A 126 5.01 1.30 -13.41
CA GLY A 126 4.58 -0.02 -13.84
C GLY A 126 3.73 -0.66 -12.76
N ASP A 127 2.65 -1.32 -13.18
CA ASP A 127 1.87 -2.19 -12.31
C ASP A 127 2.79 -3.19 -11.61
N CYS A 128 2.41 -3.62 -10.41
CA CYS A 128 3.10 -4.73 -9.77
C CYS A 128 3.09 -5.94 -10.73
N PRO A 129 4.26 -6.56 -11.02
CA PRO A 129 4.32 -7.69 -11.93
C PRO A 129 3.37 -8.79 -11.46
N LYS A 130 2.70 -9.45 -12.41
CA LYS A 130 1.78 -10.53 -12.09
C LYS A 130 2.53 -11.65 -11.38
N TYR A 131 1.85 -12.42 -10.54
CA TYR A 131 2.47 -13.55 -9.83
C TYR A 131 3.26 -14.47 -10.77
N ASP A 132 2.72 -14.73 -11.96
CA ASP A 132 3.32 -15.61 -12.96
C ASP A 132 4.55 -15.00 -13.64
N GLU A 133 4.77 -13.69 -13.47
CA GLU A 133 5.92 -12.93 -13.96
C GLU A 133 7.00 -12.75 -12.87
N LEU A 134 6.71 -13.13 -11.62
CA LEU A 134 7.68 -13.05 -10.54
C LEU A 134 8.73 -14.15 -10.70
N PRO A 135 10.03 -13.84 -10.55
CA PRO A 135 11.05 -14.88 -10.50
C PRO A 135 10.77 -15.80 -9.31
N ILE A 136 10.73 -17.11 -9.59
CA ILE A 136 10.54 -18.14 -8.57
C ILE A 136 11.64 -17.97 -7.51
N PRO A 137 11.32 -17.80 -6.23
CA PRO A 137 12.33 -17.67 -5.19
C PRO A 137 13.28 -18.86 -5.23
N SER A 138 14.59 -18.61 -5.22
CA SER A 138 15.64 -19.65 -5.27
C SER A 138 15.55 -20.70 -4.17
N GLU A 139 14.77 -20.45 -3.10
CA GLU A 139 14.46 -21.41 -2.03
C GLU A 139 13.48 -22.53 -2.45
N GLN A 140 12.85 -22.45 -3.63
CA GLN A 140 12.04 -23.53 -4.20
C GLN A 140 12.82 -24.42 -5.18
N LEU A 141 14.07 -24.05 -5.49
CA LEU A 141 14.99 -24.89 -6.24
C LEU A 141 15.76 -25.74 -5.23
N HIS A 142 15.33 -27.00 -5.06
CA HIS A 142 15.87 -28.07 -4.20
C HIS A 142 15.22 -28.25 -2.82
N LYS A 143 14.20 -29.12 -2.78
CA LYS A 143 14.36 -30.41 -2.10
C LYS A 143 13.81 -31.51 -3.02
N PRO A 144 14.60 -32.50 -3.45
CA PRO A 144 14.02 -33.76 -3.90
C PRO A 144 13.14 -34.28 -2.76
N CYS A 145 11.90 -34.68 -3.05
CA CYS A 145 11.12 -35.49 -2.13
C CYS A 145 11.91 -36.77 -1.82
N GLU A 146 12.59 -36.82 -0.68
CA GLU A 146 13.02 -38.08 -0.12
C GLU A 146 11.75 -38.85 0.26
N ASN A 147 11.49 -39.93 -0.46
CA ASN A 147 10.46 -40.89 -0.10
C ASN A 147 10.78 -41.44 1.31
N PRO A 148 9.83 -41.45 2.26
CA PRO A 148 10.05 -42.12 3.53
C PRO A 148 10.25 -43.63 3.30
N PRO A 149 11.20 -44.28 3.99
CA PRO A 149 11.52 -45.68 3.76
C PRO A 149 10.38 -46.57 4.25
N GLY A 150 9.90 -47.45 3.37
CA GLY A 150 9.33 -48.75 3.70
C GLY A 150 8.02 -48.76 4.50
N ARG A 151 6.90 -48.94 3.80
CA ARG A 151 5.84 -49.83 4.30
C ARG A 151 5.92 -51.15 3.52
N ARG A 152 6.45 -52.18 4.17
CA ARG A 152 6.04 -53.58 3.96
C ARG A 152 5.35 -54.02 5.22
#